data_AF-A0A8S1WFT4-F1
#
_entry.id   AF-A0A8S1WFT4-F1
#
_cell.length_a   1.000
_cell.length_b   1.000
_cell.length_c   1.000
_cell.angle_alpha   90.00
_cell.angle_beta   90.00
_cell.angle_gamma   90.00
#
_symmetry.space_group_name_H-M   'P 1'
#
loop_
_entity.id
_entity.type
_entity.pdbx_description
1 polymer ?
#
loop_
_entity_poly.entity_id
_entity_poly.type
_entity_poly.pdbx_seq_one_letter_code
_entity_poly.pdbx_strand_id
1 'polypeptide(L)'
;MQTLHQTSYENEIQQMQQHNYFEQIVECLEYLMGNYYKTDNKVQLTKDGTLKYIKDGEIIRIDRIFDQTKELSILTNLEQIKHLVWDGEFNQKYQRIGKWRVFWKDQVFNAGGSYDENGRKEGRWIELFENFWENGQVTFSGEYKNNKRNGRWNFSFQDKTIGGGIYDENGEKTGLWIELDNGFSCLSQITYHGIYDNGIKQGQWITKFKGQEIGENLKLFIVENIMKAKDVNNGTSCLEKNSSGGGMYINGVQDGMWKEVNESFQNDCKIFFVGQFEYGKKIGRWNVIFLNTIIGGGDYDNQGMKTGRWIDLNNNFFSYSQLIFTGQYISGKRIEKWEILCRFDPQKEFESIGSGQYDQKGIKYDVWIEPIEHIWNLAQIIYQGQYQNNGQKFGRWDILYNEENSEKFQLIGGGCYDENGLKSGEWAEVDSKFSYSCQVIQKGQYLKGRKVERWNYHFWEKIIGGGLYNEDGQKNGQWIDLDENFSYIRQLVWVGVYNNGFRIGQFKECNLQ
;
A
#
# COMPACT_ATOMS: atom_id res chain seq x y z
N MET A 1 48.00 23.12 17.73
CA MET A 1 47.69 21.72 18.09
C MET A 1 46.31 21.55 18.74
N GLN A 2 45.80 22.51 19.52
CA GLN A 2 44.43 22.38 20.09
C GLN A 2 43.29 22.59 19.07
N THR A 3 43.50 23.36 18.00
CA THR A 3 42.48 23.60 16.97
C THR A 3 42.25 22.43 16.01
N LEU A 4 43.22 21.51 15.85
CA LEU A 4 43.09 20.34 14.97
C LEU A 4 42.29 19.19 15.61
N HIS A 5 42.23 19.11 16.94
CA HIS A 5 41.45 18.10 17.64
C HIS A 5 39.95 18.44 17.70
N GLN A 6 39.60 19.72 17.67
CA GLN A 6 38.20 20.14 17.77
C GLN A 6 37.42 19.89 16.47
N THR A 7 38.07 20.06 15.30
CA THR A 7 37.46 19.79 13.99
C THR A 7 37.24 18.29 13.74
N SER A 8 38.08 17.42 14.32
CA SER A 8 37.90 15.96 14.24
C SER A 8 36.66 15.50 15.02
N TYR A 9 36.43 16.09 16.20
CA TYR A 9 35.34 15.72 17.08
C TYR A 9 33.98 16.26 16.58
N GLU A 10 33.96 17.45 15.98
CA GLU A 10 32.75 18.01 15.35
C GLU A 10 32.33 17.21 14.10
N ASN A 11 33.29 16.70 13.33
CA ASN A 11 33.02 15.81 12.20
C ASN A 11 32.50 14.43 12.64
N GLU A 12 33.02 13.86 13.74
CA GLU A 12 32.52 12.60 14.30
C GLU A 12 31.10 12.75 14.86
N ILE A 13 30.78 13.88 15.50
CA ILE A 13 29.41 14.17 15.99
C ILE A 13 28.44 14.37 14.82
N GLN A 14 28.85 15.07 13.75
CA GLN A 14 28.02 15.19 12.55
C GLN A 14 27.80 13.84 11.86
N GLN A 15 28.83 12.99 11.77
CA GLN A 15 28.69 11.64 11.21
C GLN A 15 27.80 10.74 12.08
N MET A 16 27.91 10.80 13.42
CA MET A 16 27.02 10.06 14.32
C MET A 16 25.57 10.57 14.27
N GLN A 17 25.36 11.88 14.13
CA GLN A 17 24.01 12.46 13.99
C GLN A 17 23.37 12.09 12.64
N GLN A 18 24.15 12.06 11.56
CA GLN A 18 23.69 11.56 10.26
C GLN A 18 23.39 10.06 10.29
N HIS A 19 24.19 9.25 10.98
CA HIS A 19 23.97 7.81 11.11
C HIS A 19 22.70 7.49 11.92
N ASN A 20 22.47 8.20 13.02
CA ASN A 20 21.27 8.02 13.85
C ASN A 20 19.99 8.52 13.13
N TYR A 21 20.10 9.57 12.32
CA TYR A 21 19.02 10.01 11.43
C TYR A 21 18.73 8.98 10.32
N PHE A 22 19.76 8.31 9.80
CA PHE A 22 19.62 7.27 8.80
C PHE A 22 18.97 5.99 9.38
N GLU A 23 19.37 5.55 10.58
CA GLU A 23 18.74 4.41 11.27
C GLU A 23 17.26 4.68 11.57
N GLN A 24 16.91 5.89 12.03
CA GLN A 24 15.51 6.28 12.23
C GLN A 24 14.71 6.29 10.93
N ILE A 25 15.33 6.66 9.80
CA ILE A 25 14.70 6.59 8.48
C ILE A 25 14.52 5.13 8.06
N VAL A 26 15.52 4.26 8.23
CA VAL A 26 15.41 2.83 7.90
C VAL A 26 14.33 2.15 8.73
N GLU A 27 14.24 2.42 10.03
CA GLU A 27 13.18 1.90 10.91
C GLU A 27 11.79 2.41 10.48
N CYS A 28 11.69 3.70 10.10
CA CYS A 28 10.47 4.26 9.50
C CYS A 28 10.15 3.61 8.14
N LEU A 29 11.15 3.34 7.31
CA LEU A 29 10.98 2.73 5.99
C LEU A 29 10.60 1.24 6.10
N GLU A 30 11.18 0.49 7.03
CA GLU A 30 10.78 -0.88 7.37
C GLU A 30 9.36 -0.93 7.95
N TYR A 31 9.00 0.06 8.78
CA TYR A 31 7.65 0.28 9.25
C TYR A 31 6.66 0.64 8.11
N LEU A 32 7.11 1.43 7.13
CA LEU A 32 6.34 1.76 5.92
C LEU A 32 6.18 0.56 5.00
N MET A 33 7.20 -0.29 4.91
CA MET A 33 7.15 -1.57 4.20
C MET A 33 6.17 -2.54 4.88
N GLY A 34 6.08 -2.56 6.21
CA GLY A 34 5.18 -3.45 6.96
C GLY A 34 3.68 -3.18 6.80
N ASN A 35 3.27 -1.95 6.48
CA ASN A 35 1.86 -1.53 6.55
C ASN A 35 1.05 -1.67 5.25
N TYR A 36 1.69 -2.04 4.13
CA TYR A 36 0.97 -2.23 2.85
C TYR A 36 1.33 -3.52 2.12
N TYR A 37 1.84 -4.54 2.81
CA TYR A 37 1.58 -5.89 2.34
C TYR A 37 0.09 -6.16 2.57
N LYS A 38 -0.72 -5.84 1.56
CA LYS A 38 -1.89 -6.65 1.25
C LYS A 38 -1.29 -8.03 0.95
N THR A 39 -0.95 -8.76 2.00
CA THR A 39 -0.21 -10.00 1.91
C THR A 39 -1.02 -10.91 1.00
N ASP A 40 -0.36 -11.58 0.07
CA ASP A 40 -0.94 -12.63 -0.77
C ASP A 40 -1.30 -13.87 0.06
N ASN A 41 -2.01 -13.66 1.18
CA ASN A 41 -2.56 -14.72 1.98
C ASN A 41 -3.61 -15.40 1.14
N LYS A 42 -3.33 -16.65 0.76
CA LYS A 42 -4.32 -17.48 0.10
C LYS A 42 -5.30 -17.96 1.15
N VAL A 43 -6.57 -17.59 0.98
CA VAL A 43 -7.67 -18.10 1.79
C VAL A 43 -8.29 -19.27 1.07
N GLN A 44 -8.35 -20.44 1.71
CA GLN A 44 -8.90 -21.66 1.15
C GLN A 44 -10.07 -22.16 2.01
N LEU A 45 -11.28 -22.14 1.45
CA LEU A 45 -12.44 -22.80 2.03
C LEU A 45 -12.47 -24.26 1.57
N THR A 46 -12.54 -25.19 2.52
CA THR A 46 -12.62 -26.62 2.27
C THR A 46 -14.06 -27.13 2.36
N LYS A 47 -14.32 -28.31 1.76
CA LYS A 47 -15.69 -28.88 1.65
C LYS A 47 -16.36 -29.16 3.00
N ASP A 48 -15.57 -29.31 4.06
CA ASP A 48 -16.06 -29.56 5.42
C ASP A 48 -16.40 -28.26 6.18
N GLY A 49 -16.31 -27.10 5.52
CA GLY A 49 -16.55 -25.78 6.14
C GLY A 49 -15.34 -25.22 6.89
N THR A 50 -14.14 -25.78 6.70
CA THR A 50 -12.92 -25.24 7.32
C THR A 50 -12.29 -24.19 6.41
N LEU A 51 -12.01 -23.02 6.96
CA LEU A 51 -11.30 -21.90 6.33
C LEU A 51 -9.82 -21.94 6.73
N LYS A 52 -8.93 -22.04 5.75
CA LYS A 52 -7.48 -22.06 5.96
C LYS A 52 -6.86 -20.78 5.44
N TYR A 53 -6.03 -20.17 6.25
CA TYR A 53 -5.19 -19.04 5.86
C TYR A 53 -3.79 -19.56 5.60
N ILE A 54 -3.30 -19.36 4.38
CA ILE A 54 -2.02 -19.90 3.90
C ILE A 54 -1.13 -18.74 3.48
N LYS A 55 0.08 -18.68 4.03
CA LYS A 55 1.12 -17.72 3.66
C LYS A 55 2.42 -18.48 3.39
N ASP A 56 3.06 -18.19 2.25
CA ASP A 56 4.32 -18.82 1.83
C ASP A 56 4.30 -20.36 1.84
N GLY A 57 3.12 -20.95 1.53
CA GLY A 57 2.89 -22.39 1.53
C GLY A 57 2.58 -23.01 2.91
N GLU A 58 2.67 -22.24 3.98
CA GLU A 58 2.39 -22.68 5.35
C GLU A 58 0.98 -22.28 5.79
N ILE A 59 0.27 -23.18 6.47
CA ILE A 59 -1.03 -22.88 7.07
C ILE A 59 -0.77 -22.14 8.38
N ILE A 60 -1.13 -20.86 8.41
CA ILE A 60 -0.91 -19.99 9.58
C ILE A 60 -2.15 -19.89 10.49
N ARG A 61 -3.33 -20.27 9.99
CA ARG A 61 -4.57 -20.34 10.77
C ARG A 61 -5.61 -21.25 10.12
N ILE A 62 -6.42 -21.89 10.98
CA ILE A 62 -7.54 -22.72 10.59
C ILE A 62 -8.75 -22.30 11.43
N ASP A 63 -9.80 -21.82 10.75
CA ASP A 63 -11.07 -21.48 11.38
C ASP A 63 -12.15 -22.44 10.89
N ARG A 64 -13.04 -22.85 11.80
CA ARG A 64 -14.20 -23.67 11.45
C ARG A 64 -15.44 -22.81 11.30
N ILE A 65 -16.08 -22.85 10.14
CA ILE A 65 -17.31 -22.12 9.88
C ILE A 65 -18.48 -23.01 10.30
N PHE A 66 -19.19 -22.59 11.34
CA PHE A 66 -20.34 -23.32 11.84
C PHE A 66 -21.65 -22.91 11.16
N ASP A 67 -21.75 -21.65 10.70
CA ASP A 67 -22.92 -21.10 10.02
C ASP A 67 -22.55 -20.66 8.60
N GLN A 68 -22.88 -21.49 7.61
CA GLN A 68 -22.61 -21.23 6.19
C GLN A 68 -23.59 -20.22 5.59
N THR A 69 -24.65 -19.83 6.31
CA THR A 69 -25.67 -18.88 5.83
C THR A 69 -25.25 -17.44 6.08
N LYS A 70 -24.28 -17.23 6.97
CA LYS A 70 -23.78 -15.90 7.33
C LYS A 70 -22.61 -15.49 6.43
N GLU A 71 -22.56 -14.21 6.12
CA GLU A 71 -21.42 -13.62 5.41
C GLU A 71 -20.11 -13.90 6.17
N LEU A 72 -19.13 -14.45 5.44
CA LEU A 72 -17.85 -14.83 6.01
C LEU A 72 -17.01 -13.59 6.27
N SER A 73 -16.68 -13.36 7.54
CA SER A 73 -15.68 -12.35 7.91
C SER A 73 -14.29 -12.91 7.63
N ILE A 74 -13.77 -12.63 6.42
CA ILE A 74 -12.42 -13.00 6.03
C ILE A 74 -11.44 -11.98 6.61
N LEU A 75 -10.61 -12.42 7.56
CA LEU A 75 -9.48 -11.60 8.04
C LEU A 75 -8.49 -11.35 6.90
N THR A 76 -8.16 -10.08 6.67
CA THR A 76 -7.18 -9.66 5.66
C THR A 76 -5.85 -9.26 6.30
N ASN A 77 -5.87 -8.80 7.56
CA ASN A 77 -4.70 -8.40 8.32
C ASN A 77 -3.96 -9.63 8.88
N LEU A 78 -2.65 -9.74 8.61
CA LEU A 78 -1.83 -10.88 9.01
C LEU A 78 -1.71 -11.04 10.54
N GLU A 79 -1.61 -9.95 11.28
CA GLU A 79 -1.54 -10.03 12.75
C GLU A 79 -2.86 -10.52 13.34
N GLN A 80 -4.00 -10.06 12.81
CA GLN A 80 -5.29 -10.62 13.22
C GLN A 80 -5.38 -12.11 12.92
N ILE A 81 -4.96 -12.54 11.73
CA ILE A 81 -4.92 -13.96 11.37
C ILE A 81 -4.10 -14.73 12.42
N LYS A 82 -2.91 -14.24 12.80
CA LYS A 82 -2.04 -14.95 13.75
C LYS A 82 -2.51 -14.90 15.21
N HIS A 83 -3.09 -13.80 15.65
CA HIS A 83 -3.21 -13.50 17.08
C HIS A 83 -4.63 -13.30 17.60
N LEU A 84 -5.62 -13.08 16.72
CA LEU A 84 -6.99 -12.79 17.12
C LEU A 84 -7.81 -14.06 17.33
N VAL A 85 -8.24 -14.33 18.55
CA VAL A 85 -9.14 -15.45 18.85
C VAL A 85 -10.42 -14.94 19.53
N TRP A 86 -11.57 -15.40 19.06
CA TRP A 86 -12.86 -15.14 19.69
C TRP A 86 -13.26 -16.34 20.55
N ASP A 87 -13.65 -16.08 21.79
CA ASP A 87 -14.05 -17.10 22.76
C ASP A 87 -15.44 -16.79 23.33
N GLY A 88 -16.27 -17.83 23.43
CA GLY A 88 -17.64 -17.73 23.91
C GLY A 88 -18.42 -19.03 23.69
N GLU A 89 -19.70 -18.99 24.06
CA GLU A 89 -20.57 -20.16 24.03
C GLU A 89 -21.40 -20.24 22.74
N PHE A 90 -21.73 -21.47 22.34
CA PHE A 90 -22.64 -21.75 21.25
C PHE A 90 -23.86 -22.53 21.77
N ASN A 91 -25.04 -22.24 21.23
CA ASN A 91 -26.22 -23.05 21.48
C ASN A 91 -26.22 -24.33 20.62
N GLN A 92 -27.25 -25.18 20.78
CA GLN A 92 -27.40 -26.44 20.04
C GLN A 92 -27.53 -26.26 18.51
N LYS A 93 -27.84 -25.04 18.04
CA LYS A 93 -27.90 -24.68 16.62
C LYS A 93 -26.60 -24.05 16.11
N TYR A 94 -25.52 -24.11 16.90
CA TYR A 94 -24.24 -23.47 16.63
C TYR A 94 -24.32 -21.95 16.46
N GLN A 95 -25.30 -21.30 17.09
CA GLN A 95 -25.37 -19.85 17.17
C GLN A 95 -24.63 -19.37 18.42
N ARG A 96 -23.92 -18.25 18.30
CA ARG A 96 -23.20 -17.62 19.41
C ARG A 96 -24.20 -17.18 20.49
N ILE A 97 -23.98 -17.49 21.75
CA ILE A 97 -24.82 -17.05 22.87
C ILE A 97 -23.96 -16.53 24.02
N GLY A 98 -24.57 -15.78 24.93
CA GLY A 98 -23.92 -15.33 26.15
C GLY A 98 -22.79 -14.35 25.90
N LYS A 99 -21.83 -14.27 26.83
CA LYS A 99 -20.70 -13.33 26.75
C LYS A 99 -19.62 -13.86 25.82
N TRP A 100 -19.17 -13.00 24.93
CA TRP A 100 -18.06 -13.24 24.01
C TRP A 100 -16.95 -12.26 24.29
N ARG A 101 -15.72 -12.77 24.30
CA ARG A 101 -14.51 -12.00 24.56
C ARG A 101 -13.48 -12.26 23.47
N VAL A 102 -12.54 -11.33 23.36
CA VAL A 102 -11.43 -11.41 22.43
C VAL A 102 -10.15 -11.75 23.16
N PHE A 103 -9.35 -12.62 22.58
CA PHE A 103 -7.95 -12.81 22.93
C PHE A 103 -7.07 -12.23 21.82
N TRP A 104 -6.03 -11.52 22.23
CA TRP A 104 -5.00 -10.97 21.36
C TRP A 104 -3.63 -11.38 21.91
N LYS A 105 -2.82 -12.09 21.12
CA LYS A 105 -1.52 -12.65 21.55
C LYS A 105 -1.66 -13.44 22.87
N ASP A 106 -2.66 -14.32 22.92
CA ASP A 106 -3.00 -15.18 24.07
C ASP A 106 -3.39 -14.43 25.37
N GLN A 107 -3.60 -13.11 25.29
CA GLN A 107 -4.06 -12.29 26.41
C GLN A 107 -5.51 -11.88 26.22
N VAL A 108 -6.29 -11.83 27.30
CA VAL A 108 -7.65 -11.30 27.27
C VAL A 108 -7.60 -9.83 26.88
N PHE A 109 -8.20 -9.50 25.75
CA PHE A 109 -8.34 -8.14 25.27
C PHE A 109 -9.72 -7.60 25.66
N ASN A 110 -9.81 -6.33 26.03
CA ASN A 110 -11.06 -5.70 26.45
C ASN A 110 -11.97 -5.37 25.25
N ALA A 111 -12.36 -6.42 24.50
CA ALA A 111 -13.31 -6.36 23.40
C ALA A 111 -14.29 -7.54 23.46
N GLY A 112 -15.43 -7.37 22.80
CA GLY A 112 -16.54 -8.31 22.79
C GLY A 112 -17.84 -7.73 23.33
N GLY A 113 -18.77 -8.61 23.71
CA GLY A 113 -20.11 -8.22 24.14
C GLY A 113 -20.97 -9.44 24.44
N SER A 114 -22.30 -9.32 24.34
CA SER A 114 -23.21 -10.45 24.59
C SER A 114 -24.12 -10.73 23.41
N TYR A 115 -24.43 -12.02 23.22
CA TYR A 115 -25.47 -12.49 22.31
C TYR A 115 -26.67 -13.01 23.09
N ASP A 116 -27.86 -12.75 22.56
CA ASP A 116 -29.11 -13.35 23.05
C ASP A 116 -29.18 -14.85 22.71
N GLU A 117 -30.24 -15.52 23.17
CA GLU A 117 -30.49 -16.95 22.92
C GLU A 117 -30.66 -17.32 21.43
N ASN A 118 -30.95 -16.33 20.58
CA ASN A 118 -31.15 -16.46 19.14
C ASN A 118 -29.89 -16.10 18.33
N GLY A 119 -28.78 -15.79 19.00
CA GLY A 119 -27.51 -15.42 18.36
C GLY A 119 -27.44 -14.00 17.82
N ARG A 120 -28.28 -13.10 18.33
CA ARG A 120 -28.27 -11.67 17.99
C ARG A 120 -27.42 -10.91 18.99
N LYS A 121 -26.59 -9.98 18.51
CA LYS A 121 -25.86 -9.08 19.42
C LYS A 121 -26.84 -8.22 20.22
N GLU A 122 -26.60 -8.10 21.51
CA GLU A 122 -27.38 -7.28 22.44
C GLU A 122 -26.49 -6.60 23.48
N GLY A 123 -26.94 -5.42 23.95
CA GLY A 123 -26.29 -4.67 25.03
C GLY A 123 -25.00 -3.99 24.57
N ARG A 124 -24.09 -3.75 25.51
CA ARG A 124 -22.82 -3.08 25.22
C ARG A 124 -21.86 -3.99 24.48
N TRP A 125 -21.23 -3.43 23.46
CA TRP A 125 -20.22 -4.09 22.64
C TRP A 125 -19.00 -3.21 22.46
N ILE A 126 -17.85 -3.86 22.35
CA ILE A 126 -16.59 -3.29 21.89
C ILE A 126 -16.12 -4.16 20.73
N GLU A 127 -15.99 -3.56 19.55
CA GLU A 127 -15.54 -4.22 18.32
C GLU A 127 -14.14 -3.74 17.96
N LEU A 128 -13.38 -4.58 17.28
CA LEU A 128 -12.08 -4.19 16.74
C LEU A 128 -12.25 -3.55 15.36
N PHE A 129 -11.40 -2.58 15.04
CA PHE A 129 -11.29 -2.06 13.68
C PHE A 129 -10.82 -3.15 12.71
N GLU A 130 -11.20 -3.04 11.43
CA GLU A 130 -10.84 -4.03 10.40
C GLU A 130 -9.33 -4.18 10.28
N ASN A 131 -8.60 -3.06 10.34
CA ASN A 131 -7.14 -3.02 10.40
C ASN A 131 -6.64 -2.93 11.84
N PHE A 132 -7.12 -3.77 12.75
CA PHE A 132 -6.58 -3.85 14.11
C PHE A 132 -5.24 -4.61 14.11
N TRP A 133 -4.20 -4.00 14.65
CA TRP A 133 -2.85 -4.57 14.79
C TRP A 133 -2.13 -3.91 15.97
N GLU A 134 -0.90 -4.34 16.27
CA GLU A 134 -0.15 -3.94 17.47
C GLU A 134 -0.06 -2.42 17.66
N ASN A 135 0.20 -1.64 16.61
CA ASN A 135 0.28 -0.17 16.69
C ASN A 135 -1.01 0.56 16.26
N GLY A 136 -2.02 -0.19 15.79
CA GLY A 136 -3.30 0.32 15.28
C GLY A 136 -4.49 -0.23 16.06
N GLN A 137 -4.43 -0.17 17.40
CA GLN A 137 -5.44 -0.76 18.28
C GLN A 137 -6.70 0.12 18.39
N VAL A 138 -7.40 0.30 17.28
CA VAL A 138 -8.65 1.05 17.22
C VAL A 138 -9.82 0.15 17.62
N THR A 139 -10.68 0.63 18.51
CA THR A 139 -11.89 -0.08 18.94
C THR A 139 -13.15 0.77 18.75
N PHE A 140 -14.28 0.12 18.49
CA PHE A 140 -15.60 0.74 18.35
C PHE A 140 -16.50 0.27 19.48
N SER A 141 -17.00 1.19 20.29
CA SER A 141 -17.84 0.85 21.44
C SER A 141 -19.21 1.48 21.35
N GLY A 142 -20.25 0.74 21.71
CA GLY A 142 -21.63 1.22 21.69
C GLY A 142 -22.62 0.14 22.10
N GLU A 143 -23.89 0.35 21.81
CA GLU A 143 -24.95 -0.60 22.12
C GLU A 143 -25.48 -1.30 20.86
N TYR A 144 -25.83 -2.57 21.03
CA TYR A 144 -26.58 -3.36 20.07
C TYR A 144 -27.99 -3.63 20.61
N LYS A 145 -28.97 -3.60 19.70
CA LYS A 145 -30.34 -4.04 19.94
C LYS A 145 -30.79 -4.88 18.76
N ASN A 146 -31.17 -6.14 19.00
CA ASN A 146 -31.58 -7.07 17.94
C ASN A 146 -30.57 -7.18 16.78
N ASN A 147 -29.28 -7.32 17.10
CA ASN A 147 -28.18 -7.40 16.13
C ASN A 147 -27.94 -6.13 15.29
N LYS A 148 -28.59 -5.00 15.62
CA LYS A 148 -28.37 -3.69 15.01
C LYS A 148 -27.66 -2.75 15.98
N ARG A 149 -26.69 -1.97 15.49
CA ARG A 149 -26.07 -0.90 16.29
C ARG A 149 -27.14 0.13 16.64
N ASN A 150 -27.17 0.59 17.88
CA ASN A 150 -28.20 1.50 18.37
C ASN A 150 -27.57 2.58 19.25
N GLY A 151 -28.02 3.83 19.09
CA GLY A 151 -27.55 4.95 19.89
C GLY A 151 -26.11 5.35 19.58
N ARG A 152 -25.43 5.91 20.58
CA ARG A 152 -24.08 6.47 20.40
C ARG A 152 -23.02 5.38 20.30
N TRP A 153 -22.17 5.51 19.29
CA TRP A 153 -20.99 4.70 19.07
C TRP A 153 -19.75 5.58 19.09
N ASN A 154 -18.73 5.18 19.84
CA ASN A 154 -17.47 5.91 19.98
C ASN A 154 -16.31 5.08 19.43
N PHE A 155 -15.41 5.72 18.71
CA PHE A 155 -14.16 5.12 18.24
C PHE A 155 -13.04 5.52 19.17
N SER A 156 -12.27 4.56 19.66
CA SER A 156 -11.20 4.80 20.63
C SER A 156 -9.86 4.32 20.07
N PHE A 157 -8.81 5.12 20.26
CA PHE A 157 -7.43 4.79 19.94
C PHE A 157 -6.54 5.30 21.07
N GLN A 158 -5.71 4.42 21.65
CA GLN A 158 -4.91 4.73 22.85
C GLN A 158 -5.76 5.35 23.97
N ASP A 159 -6.90 4.74 24.25
CA ASP A 159 -7.89 5.17 25.27
C ASP A 159 -8.49 6.58 25.06
N LYS A 160 -8.28 7.18 23.89
CA LYS A 160 -8.87 8.46 23.52
C LYS A 160 -9.97 8.27 22.49
N THR A 161 -11.12 8.93 22.71
CA THR A 161 -12.18 9.00 21.71
C THR A 161 -11.72 9.83 20.52
N ILE A 162 -11.56 9.18 19.37
CA ILE A 162 -11.10 9.80 18.10
C ILE A 162 -12.23 10.02 17.09
N GLY A 163 -13.40 9.41 17.32
CA GLY A 163 -14.53 9.55 16.41
C GLY A 163 -15.79 8.82 16.87
N GLY A 164 -16.69 8.55 15.92
CA GLY A 164 -17.99 7.92 16.16
C GLY A 164 -19.18 8.78 15.75
N GLY A 165 -20.37 8.37 16.18
CA GLY A 165 -21.62 9.04 15.85
C GLY A 165 -22.83 8.34 16.46
N ILE A 166 -24.03 8.58 15.90
CA ILE A 166 -25.29 8.03 16.41
C ILE A 166 -25.93 7.13 15.38
N TYR A 167 -26.35 5.95 15.82
CA TYR A 167 -27.27 5.08 15.09
C TYR A 167 -28.70 5.27 15.59
N ASP A 168 -29.65 5.27 14.68
CA ASP A 168 -31.08 5.27 14.99
C ASP A 168 -31.57 3.86 15.42
N GLU A 169 -32.88 3.73 15.62
CA GLU A 169 -33.53 2.46 16.01
C GLU A 169 -33.52 1.39 14.90
N ASN A 170 -33.31 1.80 13.65
CA ASN A 170 -33.19 0.89 12.51
C ASN A 170 -31.76 0.40 12.29
N GLY A 171 -30.79 0.96 13.02
CA GLY A 171 -29.37 0.68 12.87
C GLY A 171 -28.70 1.50 11.78
N GLU A 172 -29.31 2.60 11.38
CA GLU A 172 -28.80 3.51 10.35
C GLU A 172 -28.08 4.68 10.99
N LYS A 173 -26.99 5.14 10.36
CA LYS A 173 -26.24 6.30 10.84
C LYS A 173 -27.10 7.56 10.70
N THR A 174 -27.11 8.42 11.71
CA THR A 174 -27.82 9.71 11.69
C THR A 174 -27.03 10.79 12.43
N GLY A 175 -27.24 12.06 12.04
CA GLY A 175 -26.63 13.22 12.67
C GLY A 175 -25.14 13.37 12.35
N LEU A 176 -24.39 13.98 13.27
CA LEU A 176 -22.95 14.22 13.09
C LEU A 176 -22.15 12.93 13.28
N TRP A 177 -21.20 12.72 12.36
CA TRP A 177 -20.31 11.57 12.35
C TRP A 177 -18.87 11.97 12.12
N ILE A 178 -17.97 11.24 12.79
CA ILE A 178 -16.54 11.25 12.57
C ILE A 178 -16.14 9.83 12.18
N GLU A 179 -15.84 9.62 10.91
CA GLU A 179 -15.34 8.37 10.36
C GLU A 179 -13.83 8.34 10.33
N LEU A 180 -13.25 7.14 10.40
CA LEU A 180 -11.83 6.92 10.24
C LEU A 180 -11.53 6.53 8.79
N ASP A 181 -10.38 6.92 8.29
CA ASP A 181 -9.87 6.39 7.04
C ASP A 181 -9.53 4.90 7.14
N ASN A 182 -9.62 4.17 6.03
CA ASN A 182 -9.28 2.75 6.01
C ASN A 182 -7.80 2.53 6.39
N GLY A 183 -6.91 3.45 6.03
CA GLY A 183 -5.50 3.45 6.41
C GLY A 183 -5.21 4.03 7.80
N PHE A 184 -6.23 4.23 8.65
CA PHE A 184 -6.03 4.84 9.96
C PHE A 184 -5.00 4.05 10.79
N SER A 185 -3.96 4.74 11.24
CA SER A 185 -2.87 4.20 12.05
C SER A 185 -2.28 5.30 12.95
N CYS A 186 -1.29 4.95 13.78
CA CYS A 186 -0.57 5.96 14.56
C CYS A 186 0.12 7.03 13.68
N LEU A 187 0.53 6.67 12.46
CA LEU A 187 1.15 7.58 11.48
C LEU A 187 0.14 8.34 10.63
N SER A 188 -0.96 7.67 10.23
CA SER A 188 -2.02 8.24 9.41
C SER A 188 -3.32 8.37 10.20
N GLN A 189 -3.55 9.52 10.84
CA GLN A 189 -4.74 9.77 11.66
C GLN A 189 -5.76 10.61 10.88
N ILE A 190 -6.19 10.09 9.74
CA ILE A 190 -7.17 10.76 8.87
C ILE A 190 -8.58 10.45 9.34
N THR A 191 -9.40 11.49 9.48
CA THR A 191 -10.81 11.37 9.86
C THR A 191 -11.70 12.20 8.95
N TYR A 192 -12.91 11.71 8.71
CA TYR A 192 -13.93 12.37 7.88
C TYR A 192 -15.11 12.80 8.73
N HIS A 193 -15.42 14.09 8.72
CA HIS A 193 -16.42 14.73 9.58
C HIS A 193 -17.59 15.16 8.70
N GLY A 194 -18.81 14.76 9.03
CA GLY A 194 -19.98 15.20 8.26
C GLY A 194 -21.29 14.74 8.88
N ILE A 195 -22.36 14.86 8.10
CA ILE A 195 -23.71 14.52 8.54
C ILE A 195 -24.21 13.30 7.78
N TYR A 196 -24.88 12.42 8.51
CA TYR A 196 -25.72 11.36 7.97
C TYR A 196 -27.20 11.67 8.18
N ASP A 197 -28.02 11.25 7.23
CA ASP A 197 -29.48 11.21 7.32
C ASP A 197 -29.95 9.84 6.85
N ASN A 198 -30.51 9.02 7.75
CA ASN A 198 -30.99 7.66 7.49
C ASN A 198 -29.97 6.79 6.73
N GLY A 199 -28.73 6.74 7.25
CA GLY A 199 -27.64 5.96 6.67
C GLY A 199 -26.99 6.58 5.42
N ILE A 200 -27.49 7.72 4.93
CA ILE A 200 -27.01 8.38 3.71
C ILE A 200 -26.17 9.61 4.08
N LYS A 201 -24.96 9.75 3.49
CA LYS A 201 -24.11 10.94 3.69
C LYS A 201 -24.76 12.17 3.08
N GLN A 202 -24.78 13.28 3.82
CA GLN A 202 -25.37 14.54 3.38
C GLN A 202 -24.42 15.71 3.63
N GLY A 203 -24.56 16.74 2.80
CA GLY A 203 -23.95 18.03 3.03
C GLY A 203 -22.43 18.03 2.89
N GLN A 204 -21.80 19.02 3.51
CA GLN A 204 -20.35 19.17 3.46
C GLN A 204 -19.66 18.16 4.39
N TRP A 205 -18.68 17.46 3.85
CA TRP A 205 -17.80 16.56 4.57
C TRP A 205 -16.38 17.12 4.59
N ILE A 206 -15.76 17.08 5.77
CA ILE A 206 -14.44 17.66 6.05
C ILE A 206 -13.46 16.56 6.39
N THR A 207 -12.28 16.59 5.79
CA THR A 207 -11.16 15.69 6.09
C THR A 207 -10.19 16.38 7.04
N LYS A 208 -9.87 15.72 8.15
CA LYS A 208 -8.89 16.16 9.15
C LYS A 208 -7.75 15.17 9.26
N PHE A 209 -6.54 15.66 9.45
CA PHE A 209 -5.35 14.87 9.74
C PHE A 209 -4.82 15.24 11.12
N LYS A 210 -4.70 14.26 12.03
CA LYS A 210 -4.27 14.49 13.42
C LYS A 210 -5.10 15.58 14.11
N GLY A 211 -6.41 15.60 13.83
CA GLY A 211 -7.37 16.57 14.36
C GLY A 211 -7.36 17.95 13.69
N GLN A 212 -6.42 18.23 12.77
CA GLN A 212 -6.35 19.49 12.04
C GLN A 212 -7.06 19.39 10.69
N GLU A 213 -7.84 20.41 10.34
CA GLU A 213 -8.50 20.49 9.03
C GLU A 213 -7.47 20.63 7.91
N ILE A 214 -7.56 19.77 6.90
CA ILE A 214 -6.50 19.72 5.90
C ILE A 214 -6.71 20.77 4.82
N GLY A 215 -5.95 21.87 4.89
CA GLY A 215 -5.82 22.82 3.77
C GLY A 215 -6.16 24.26 4.04
N GLU A 216 -6.29 24.67 5.30
CA GLU A 216 -6.46 26.07 5.70
C GLU A 216 -5.41 27.01 5.07
N ASN A 217 -4.20 26.51 4.77
CA ASN A 217 -3.09 27.30 4.18
C ASN A 217 -3.03 27.31 2.64
N LEU A 218 -3.87 26.55 1.94
CA LEU A 218 -3.86 26.49 0.45
C LEU A 218 -4.66 27.61 -0.22
N LYS A 219 -5.32 28.45 0.58
CA LYS A 219 -6.33 29.42 0.13
C LYS A 219 -5.80 30.47 -0.86
N LEU A 220 -4.52 30.83 -0.80
CA LEU A 220 -3.93 31.84 -1.71
C LEU A 220 -3.56 31.29 -3.10
N PHE A 221 -3.05 30.07 -3.21
CA PHE A 221 -2.40 29.60 -4.45
C PHE A 221 -3.39 29.12 -5.54
N ILE A 222 -4.51 28.53 -5.12
CA ILE A 222 -5.49 27.96 -6.07
C ILE A 222 -6.35 29.06 -6.72
N VAL A 223 -6.72 30.08 -5.94
CA VAL A 223 -7.57 31.17 -6.42
C VAL A 223 -6.91 31.92 -7.58
N GLU A 224 -5.62 32.25 -7.48
CA GLU A 224 -4.91 32.96 -8.55
C GLU A 224 -4.75 32.13 -9.83
N ASN A 225 -4.51 30.83 -9.73
CA ASN A 225 -4.28 29.96 -10.89
C ASN A 225 -5.57 29.53 -11.59
N ILE A 226 -6.67 29.31 -10.84
CA ILE A 226 -7.97 28.99 -11.42
C ILE A 226 -8.63 30.24 -12.03
N MET A 227 -8.50 31.41 -11.41
CA MET A 227 -9.05 32.65 -11.97
C MET A 227 -8.36 33.04 -13.28
N LYS A 228 -7.06 32.78 -13.44
CA LYS A 228 -6.34 33.00 -14.72
C LYS A 228 -6.77 32.04 -15.83
N ALA A 229 -7.31 30.87 -15.49
CA ALA A 229 -7.80 29.89 -16.47
C ALA A 229 -9.27 30.12 -16.88
N LYS A 230 -10.02 30.95 -16.14
CA LYS A 230 -11.42 31.29 -16.42
C LYS A 230 -11.57 32.76 -16.84
N ASP A 231 -11.07 33.09 -18.03
CA ASP A 231 -11.53 34.26 -18.80
C ASP A 231 -12.84 33.94 -19.56
N VAL A 232 -13.82 33.38 -18.85
CA VAL A 232 -15.20 33.27 -19.36
C VAL A 232 -16.14 33.72 -18.25
N ASN A 233 -16.70 34.92 -18.47
CA ASN A 233 -17.75 35.54 -17.68
C ASN A 233 -18.91 34.56 -17.43
N ASN A 234 -19.00 34.03 -16.21
CA ASN A 234 -20.27 33.77 -15.56
C ASN A 234 -20.03 33.63 -14.06
N GLY A 235 -20.60 34.58 -13.31
CA GLY A 235 -20.45 34.68 -11.87
C GLY A 235 -21.02 33.45 -11.17
N THR A 236 -20.16 32.74 -10.45
CA THR A 236 -20.59 31.94 -9.31
C THR A 236 -19.49 32.03 -8.25
N SER A 237 -19.70 32.96 -7.33
CA SER A 237 -18.94 33.12 -6.09
C SER A 237 -19.37 32.02 -5.11
N CYS A 238 -18.72 30.85 -5.20
CA CYS A 238 -18.94 29.74 -4.26
C CYS A 238 -17.65 29.21 -3.61
N LEU A 239 -16.47 29.78 -3.92
CA LEU A 239 -15.19 29.23 -3.47
C LEU A 239 -14.58 29.88 -2.21
N GLU A 240 -15.27 30.82 -1.54
CA GLU A 240 -14.56 31.66 -0.56
C GLU A 240 -14.40 31.13 0.87
N LYS A 241 -14.94 29.96 1.26
CA LYS A 241 -14.87 29.57 2.69
C LYS A 241 -14.34 28.20 3.10
N ASN A 242 -14.16 27.23 2.20
CA ASN A 242 -13.89 25.86 2.65
C ASN A 242 -12.66 25.26 1.97
N SER A 243 -11.48 25.48 2.56
CA SER A 243 -10.22 24.86 2.13
C SER A 243 -9.89 23.59 2.91
N SER A 244 -10.89 23.01 3.59
CA SER A 244 -10.86 21.67 4.17
C SER A 244 -10.65 20.62 3.10
N GLY A 245 -9.98 19.50 3.42
CA GLY A 245 -10.15 18.28 2.62
C GLY A 245 -11.61 17.83 2.66
N GLY A 246 -12.06 17.05 1.68
CA GLY A 246 -13.45 16.59 1.54
C GLY A 246 -14.24 17.36 0.47
N GLY A 247 -15.56 17.34 0.56
CA GLY A 247 -16.46 17.89 -0.46
C GLY A 247 -17.94 17.73 -0.10
N MET A 248 -18.84 17.95 -1.06
CA MET A 248 -20.28 17.90 -0.83
C MET A 248 -20.85 16.52 -1.18
N TYR A 249 -21.71 15.99 -0.32
CA TYR A 249 -22.58 14.85 -0.64
C TYR A 249 -24.02 15.32 -0.85
N ILE A 250 -24.64 14.82 -1.90
CA ILE A 250 -26.07 14.97 -2.18
C ILE A 250 -26.66 13.57 -2.27
N ASN A 251 -27.52 13.21 -1.30
CA ASN A 251 -28.13 11.87 -1.24
C ASN A 251 -27.10 10.73 -1.27
N GLY A 252 -26.00 10.89 -0.52
CA GLY A 252 -24.96 9.87 -0.39
C GLY A 252 -23.98 9.82 -1.56
N VAL A 253 -24.17 10.67 -2.55
CA VAL A 253 -23.35 10.73 -3.77
C VAL A 253 -22.46 11.97 -3.73
N GLN A 254 -21.18 11.82 -4.05
CA GLN A 254 -20.23 12.92 -4.12
C GLN A 254 -20.62 13.88 -5.26
N ASP A 255 -20.64 15.17 -4.97
CA ASP A 255 -21.00 16.21 -5.93
C ASP A 255 -20.20 17.50 -5.68
N GLY A 256 -20.02 18.32 -6.72
CA GLY A 256 -19.34 19.61 -6.61
C GLY A 256 -17.82 19.52 -6.46
N MET A 257 -17.20 20.51 -5.84
CA MET A 257 -15.74 20.55 -5.66
C MET A 257 -15.28 19.62 -4.55
N TRP A 258 -14.19 18.90 -4.80
CA TRP A 258 -13.63 17.91 -3.90
C TRP A 258 -12.13 18.05 -3.75
N LYS A 259 -11.66 17.74 -2.55
CA LYS A 259 -10.25 17.59 -2.20
C LYS A 259 -10.05 16.26 -1.49
N GLU A 260 -9.58 15.27 -2.23
CA GLU A 260 -9.30 13.93 -1.71
C GLU A 260 -7.87 13.83 -1.20
N VAL A 261 -7.66 13.00 -0.18
CA VAL A 261 -6.33 12.59 0.29
C VAL A 261 -5.89 11.35 -0.49
N ASN A 262 -4.60 11.23 -0.78
CA ASN A 262 -4.04 10.00 -1.33
C ASN A 262 -4.01 8.88 -0.29
N GLU A 263 -4.07 7.62 -0.72
CA GLU A 263 -4.02 6.46 0.20
C GLU A 263 -2.71 6.39 0.99
N SER A 264 -1.59 6.85 0.42
CA SER A 264 -0.28 6.95 1.07
C SER A 264 -0.13 8.23 1.90
N PHE A 265 -1.23 8.91 2.26
CA PHE A 265 -1.19 10.17 2.99
C PHE A 265 -0.68 9.97 4.43
N GLN A 266 0.42 10.64 4.74
CA GLN A 266 1.09 10.58 6.04
C GLN A 266 1.92 11.84 6.30
N ASN A 267 2.67 11.89 7.40
CA ASN A 267 3.43 13.09 7.81
C ASN A 267 4.34 13.62 6.69
N ASP A 268 5.04 12.71 6.00
CA ASP A 268 6.04 13.04 4.98
C ASP A 268 5.52 12.86 3.55
N CYS A 269 4.24 12.53 3.39
CA CYS A 269 3.60 12.42 2.07
C CYS A 269 2.19 13.02 2.15
N LYS A 270 2.07 14.31 1.82
CA LYS A 270 0.79 15.03 1.84
C LYS A 270 0.32 15.32 0.42
N ILE A 271 -0.19 14.29 -0.24
CA ILE A 271 -0.74 14.38 -1.60
C ILE A 271 -2.25 14.58 -1.54
N PHE A 272 -2.74 15.54 -2.34
CA PHE A 272 -4.17 15.77 -2.54
C PHE A 272 -4.55 15.67 -4.01
N PHE A 273 -5.76 15.21 -4.25
CA PHE A 273 -6.42 15.32 -5.56
C PHE A 273 -7.53 16.35 -5.45
N VAL A 274 -7.48 17.40 -6.26
CA VAL A 274 -8.48 18.48 -6.25
C VAL A 274 -9.17 18.55 -7.60
N GLY A 275 -10.49 18.44 -7.62
CA GLY A 275 -11.28 18.55 -8.83
C GLY A 275 -12.77 18.57 -8.54
N GLN A 276 -13.58 18.24 -9.53
CA GLN A 276 -15.04 18.26 -9.43
C GLN A 276 -15.62 16.85 -9.57
N PHE A 277 -16.65 16.57 -8.78
CA PHE A 277 -17.56 15.46 -8.95
C PHE A 277 -18.90 15.91 -9.51
N GLU A 278 -19.53 15.03 -10.27
CA GLU A 278 -20.93 15.15 -10.70
C GLU A 278 -21.56 13.74 -10.63
N TYR A 279 -22.60 13.60 -9.79
CA TYR A 279 -23.26 12.31 -9.52
C TYR A 279 -22.28 11.15 -9.21
N GLY A 280 -21.26 11.44 -8.39
CA GLY A 280 -20.30 10.44 -7.91
C GLY A 280 -19.21 10.10 -8.93
N LYS A 281 -19.16 10.81 -10.07
CA LYS A 281 -18.11 10.66 -11.07
C LYS A 281 -17.18 11.87 -11.07
N LYS A 282 -15.88 11.63 -11.17
CA LYS A 282 -14.89 12.70 -11.37
C LYS A 282 -15.09 13.32 -12.76
N ILE A 283 -15.19 14.63 -12.85
CA ILE A 283 -15.37 15.34 -14.13
C ILE A 283 -14.38 16.49 -14.25
N GLY A 284 -14.06 16.86 -15.49
CA GLY A 284 -13.24 18.02 -15.80
C GLY A 284 -11.83 17.93 -15.22
N ARG A 285 -11.23 19.09 -14.92
CA ARG A 285 -9.84 19.19 -14.48
C ARG A 285 -9.66 18.71 -13.05
N TRP A 286 -8.72 17.79 -12.87
CA TRP A 286 -8.24 17.30 -11.58
C TRP A 286 -6.75 17.57 -11.45
N ASN A 287 -6.35 18.23 -10.37
CA ASN A 287 -4.96 18.55 -10.06
C ASN A 287 -4.46 17.68 -8.92
N VAL A 288 -3.21 17.23 -9.03
CA VAL A 288 -2.50 16.54 -7.95
C VAL A 288 -1.58 17.54 -7.27
N ILE A 289 -1.80 17.75 -5.97
CA ILE A 289 -1.07 18.74 -5.17
C ILE A 289 -0.19 18.01 -4.16
N PHE A 290 1.09 18.36 -4.13
CA PHE A 290 2.06 17.88 -3.15
C PHE A 290 2.86 19.06 -2.62
N LEU A 291 2.97 19.19 -1.30
CA LEU A 291 3.62 20.34 -0.63
C LEU A 291 3.14 21.71 -1.15
N ASN A 292 1.84 21.82 -1.41
CA ASN A 292 1.17 23.01 -1.99
C ASN A 292 1.54 23.35 -3.45
N THR A 293 2.26 22.47 -4.15
CA THR A 293 2.58 22.60 -5.57
C THR A 293 1.76 21.62 -6.39
N ILE A 294 1.23 22.07 -7.54
CA ILE A 294 0.61 21.15 -8.50
C ILE A 294 1.72 20.36 -9.19
N ILE A 295 1.77 19.06 -8.92
CA ILE A 295 2.78 18.15 -9.47
C ILE A 295 2.21 17.23 -10.55
N GLY A 296 0.89 17.21 -10.73
CA GLY A 296 0.28 16.39 -11.77
C GLY A 296 -1.23 16.59 -11.92
N GLY A 297 -1.88 15.60 -12.52
CA GLY A 297 -3.31 15.62 -12.82
C GLY A 297 -3.61 15.67 -14.32
N GLY A 298 -4.88 15.87 -14.65
CA GLY A 298 -5.41 15.84 -16.01
C GLY A 298 -6.92 16.01 -16.00
N ASP A 299 -7.57 15.66 -17.11
CA ASP A 299 -9.00 15.88 -17.28
C ASP A 299 -9.79 14.56 -17.29
N TYR A 300 -10.97 14.57 -16.68
CA TYR A 300 -11.95 13.51 -16.79
C TYR A 300 -13.09 13.93 -17.72
N ASP A 301 -13.61 12.97 -18.50
CA ASP A 301 -14.82 13.17 -19.30
C ASP A 301 -16.10 13.05 -18.44
N ASN A 302 -17.26 13.23 -19.06
CA ASN A 302 -18.56 13.14 -18.41
C ASN A 302 -18.96 11.71 -17.97
N GLN A 303 -18.18 10.69 -18.35
CA GLN A 303 -18.38 9.33 -17.90
C GLN A 303 -17.53 9.00 -16.67
N GLY A 304 -16.65 9.90 -16.24
CA GLY A 304 -15.70 9.66 -15.15
C GLY A 304 -14.40 9.03 -15.60
N MET A 305 -14.10 9.05 -16.91
CA MET A 305 -12.91 8.41 -17.47
C MET A 305 -11.83 9.46 -17.75
N LYS A 306 -10.57 9.13 -17.45
CA LYS A 306 -9.44 10.00 -17.78
C LYS A 306 -9.37 10.25 -19.29
N THR A 307 -9.11 11.48 -19.70
CA THR A 307 -8.98 11.89 -21.10
C THR A 307 -7.92 12.99 -21.26
N GLY A 308 -7.34 13.12 -22.45
CA GLY A 308 -6.35 14.14 -22.77
C GLY A 308 -5.00 13.92 -22.09
N ARG A 309 -4.24 15.00 -21.87
CA ARG A 309 -2.91 14.92 -21.26
C ARG A 309 -2.99 14.75 -19.76
N TRP A 310 -2.22 13.80 -19.23
CA TRP A 310 -2.16 13.46 -17.82
C TRP A 310 -0.73 13.41 -17.30
N ILE A 311 -0.60 13.70 -16.00
CA ILE A 311 0.57 13.39 -15.19
C ILE A 311 0.08 12.54 -14.02
N ASP A 312 0.37 11.25 -14.07
CA ASP A 312 0.05 10.28 -13.02
C ASP A 312 1.22 10.17 -12.03
N LEU A 313 0.89 9.92 -10.75
CA LEU A 313 1.89 9.60 -9.74
C LEU A 313 2.05 8.08 -9.66
N ASN A 314 3.25 7.63 -9.31
CA ASN A 314 3.45 6.27 -8.86
C ASN A 314 2.76 6.01 -7.51
N ASN A 315 2.35 4.77 -7.25
CA ASN A 315 1.71 4.37 -5.99
C ASN A 315 2.64 4.60 -4.78
N ASN A 316 3.95 4.47 -4.99
CA ASN A 316 5.00 4.71 -4.01
C ASN A 316 5.56 6.15 -4.12
N PHE A 317 4.75 7.13 -4.53
CA PHE A 317 5.18 8.52 -4.50
C PHE A 317 5.31 9.02 -3.06
N PHE A 318 6.49 9.53 -2.69
CA PHE A 318 6.71 10.22 -1.42
C PHE A 318 7.84 11.26 -1.56
N SER A 319 8.14 11.98 -0.48
CA SER A 319 9.10 13.10 -0.50
C SER A 319 10.46 12.77 -1.12
N TYR A 320 10.97 11.54 -0.90
CA TYR A 320 12.28 11.09 -1.41
C TYR A 320 12.19 10.17 -2.63
N SER A 321 10.99 9.86 -3.13
CA SER A 321 10.80 9.11 -4.38
C SER A 321 9.63 9.70 -5.14
N GLN A 322 9.91 10.67 -6.01
CA GLN A 322 8.90 11.35 -6.80
C GLN A 322 8.95 10.80 -8.21
N LEU A 323 8.21 9.72 -8.44
CA LEU A 323 8.07 9.11 -9.76
C LEU A 323 6.72 9.48 -10.35
N ILE A 324 6.74 10.09 -11.53
CA ILE A 324 5.54 10.46 -12.28
C ILE A 324 5.57 9.90 -13.70
N PHE A 325 4.39 9.72 -14.27
CA PHE A 325 4.20 9.24 -15.63
C PHE A 325 3.43 10.31 -16.39
N THR A 326 3.93 10.74 -17.55
CA THR A 326 3.27 11.76 -18.36
C THR A 326 2.90 11.20 -19.72
N GLY A 327 1.68 11.48 -20.19
CA GLY A 327 1.22 10.98 -21.48
C GLY A 327 -0.23 11.33 -21.74
N GLN A 328 -0.87 10.57 -22.64
CA GLN A 328 -2.24 10.82 -23.06
C GLN A 328 -3.18 9.67 -22.69
N TYR A 329 -4.41 10.04 -22.35
CA TYR A 329 -5.53 9.14 -22.13
C TYR A 329 -6.63 9.35 -23.18
N ILE A 330 -7.27 8.26 -23.59
CA ILE A 330 -8.57 8.27 -24.29
C ILE A 330 -9.49 7.29 -23.57
N SER A 331 -10.61 7.80 -23.04
CA SER A 331 -11.63 7.01 -22.34
C SER A 331 -11.04 6.06 -21.29
N GLY A 332 -10.14 6.60 -20.46
CA GLY A 332 -9.46 5.91 -19.36
C GLY A 332 -8.35 4.95 -19.76
N LYS A 333 -8.02 4.84 -21.06
CA LYS A 333 -6.89 4.04 -21.53
C LYS A 333 -5.71 4.92 -21.88
N ARG A 334 -4.51 4.54 -21.42
CA ARG A 334 -3.25 5.17 -21.83
C ARG A 334 -3.02 4.91 -23.31
N ILE A 335 -2.63 5.93 -24.06
CA ILE A 335 -2.33 5.81 -25.50
C ILE A 335 -1.02 6.53 -25.82
N GLU A 336 -0.45 6.20 -26.98
CA GLU A 336 0.75 6.83 -27.54
C GLU A 336 1.96 6.75 -26.58
N LYS A 337 2.90 7.68 -26.72
CA LYS A 337 4.11 7.75 -25.91
C LYS A 337 3.79 8.22 -24.49
N TRP A 338 4.35 7.50 -23.53
CA TRP A 338 4.39 7.85 -22.12
C TRP A 338 5.82 8.01 -21.66
N GLU A 339 6.08 9.09 -20.93
CA GLU A 339 7.38 9.41 -20.35
C GLU A 339 7.36 9.14 -18.85
N ILE A 340 8.45 8.59 -18.34
CA ILE A 340 8.64 8.26 -16.95
C ILE A 340 9.69 9.22 -16.41
N LEU A 341 9.24 10.09 -15.50
CA LEU A 341 10.09 11.12 -14.94
C LEU A 341 10.26 10.86 -13.44
N CYS A 342 11.49 11.01 -12.95
CA CYS A 342 11.77 10.90 -11.53
C CYS A 342 12.45 12.15 -10.99
N ARG A 343 12.31 12.38 -9.69
CA ARG A 343 13.03 13.40 -8.95
C ARG A 343 13.23 12.95 -7.50
N PHE A 344 14.43 13.18 -6.97
CA PHE A 344 14.78 12.80 -5.59
C PHE A 344 14.91 14.01 -4.67
N ASP A 345 15.31 15.15 -5.23
CA ASP A 345 15.38 16.43 -4.53
C ASP A 345 14.20 17.30 -4.98
N PRO A 346 13.25 17.66 -4.10
CA PRO A 346 12.12 18.53 -4.44
C PRO A 346 12.50 19.87 -5.09
N GLN A 347 13.75 20.32 -4.93
CA GLN A 347 14.26 21.56 -5.52
C GLN A 347 14.78 21.39 -6.95
N LYS A 348 15.05 20.16 -7.40
CA LYS A 348 15.52 19.89 -8.77
C LYS A 348 14.34 19.80 -9.74
N GLU A 349 14.65 19.76 -11.03
CA GLU A 349 13.68 19.41 -12.07
C GLU A 349 13.49 17.89 -12.14
N PHE A 350 12.41 17.46 -12.77
CA PHE A 350 12.19 16.05 -13.06
C PHE A 350 13.08 15.59 -14.22
N GLU A 351 13.72 14.43 -14.06
CA GLU A 351 14.60 13.83 -15.05
C GLU A 351 13.90 12.64 -15.71
N SER A 352 14.02 12.51 -17.03
CA SER A 352 13.46 11.38 -17.77
C SER A 352 14.35 10.15 -17.58
N ILE A 353 13.78 9.10 -17.00
CA ILE A 353 14.48 7.82 -16.75
C ILE A 353 13.95 6.69 -17.62
N GLY A 354 12.86 6.92 -18.34
CA GLY A 354 12.25 5.90 -19.16
C GLY A 354 11.11 6.43 -20.01
N SER A 355 10.70 5.60 -20.96
CA SER A 355 9.51 5.86 -21.76
C SER A 355 9.01 4.57 -22.39
N GLY A 356 7.83 4.64 -22.98
CA GLY A 356 7.28 3.56 -23.78
C GLY A 356 6.03 4.00 -24.52
N GLN A 357 5.45 3.10 -25.30
CA GLN A 357 4.27 3.39 -26.13
C GLN A 357 3.12 2.44 -25.83
N TYR A 358 1.90 3.01 -25.86
CA TYR A 358 0.64 2.27 -25.77
C TYR A 358 -0.16 2.39 -27.07
N ASP A 359 -0.77 1.30 -27.49
CA ASP A 359 -1.66 1.30 -28.64
C ASP A 359 -3.02 1.91 -28.29
N GLN A 360 -3.95 1.97 -29.26
CA GLN A 360 -5.30 2.50 -29.04
C GLN A 360 -6.15 1.67 -28.05
N LYS A 361 -5.74 0.44 -27.74
CA LYS A 361 -6.40 -0.43 -26.77
C LYS A 361 -5.82 -0.28 -25.36
N GLY A 362 -4.75 0.50 -25.19
CA GLY A 362 -4.02 0.64 -23.93
C GLY A 362 -3.01 -0.47 -23.67
N ILE A 363 -2.58 -1.17 -24.71
CA ILE A 363 -1.63 -2.26 -24.64
C ILE A 363 -0.23 -1.71 -24.94
N LYS A 364 0.75 -2.04 -24.09
CA LYS A 364 2.16 -1.68 -24.30
C LYS A 364 2.70 -2.37 -25.56
N TYR A 365 3.46 -1.66 -26.39
CA TYR A 365 4.17 -2.24 -27.53
C TYR A 365 5.53 -1.55 -27.73
N ASP A 366 6.39 -2.17 -28.54
CA ASP A 366 7.74 -1.67 -28.90
C ASP A 366 8.70 -1.61 -27.70
N VAL A 367 9.78 -0.82 -27.81
CA VAL A 367 10.78 -0.61 -26.76
C VAL A 367 10.17 0.12 -25.57
N TRP A 368 10.43 -0.43 -24.39
CA TRP A 368 10.05 0.11 -23.09
C TRP A 368 11.24 0.18 -22.17
N ILE A 369 11.29 1.27 -21.40
CA ILE A 369 12.15 1.44 -20.24
C ILE A 369 11.21 1.73 -19.07
N GLU A 370 11.10 0.79 -18.12
CA GLU A 370 10.18 0.88 -16.99
C GLU A 370 10.90 0.67 -15.66
N PRO A 371 10.60 1.46 -14.62
CA PRO A 371 11.22 1.27 -13.32
C PRO A 371 10.67 0.04 -12.60
N ILE A 372 11.46 -0.47 -11.66
CA ILE A 372 10.94 -1.40 -10.65
C ILE A 372 9.89 -0.72 -9.77
N GLU A 373 8.95 -1.48 -9.22
CA GLU A 373 7.84 -0.93 -8.41
C GLU A 373 8.35 -0.12 -7.21
N HIS A 374 9.52 -0.45 -6.67
CA HIS A 374 10.13 0.21 -5.52
C HIS A 374 11.41 0.96 -5.92
N ILE A 375 11.27 2.13 -6.55
CA ILE A 375 12.43 3.03 -6.72
C ILE A 375 12.71 3.73 -5.40
N TRP A 376 13.91 3.55 -4.90
CA TRP A 376 14.46 4.31 -3.78
C TRP A 376 15.43 5.36 -4.29
N ASN A 377 15.60 6.46 -3.56
CA ASN A 377 16.58 7.50 -3.88
C ASN A 377 18.02 6.97 -4.06
N LEU A 378 18.37 5.93 -3.30
CA LEU A 378 19.71 5.34 -3.30
C LEU A 378 19.88 4.18 -4.29
N ALA A 379 18.80 3.74 -4.94
CA ALA A 379 18.83 2.59 -5.84
C ALA A 379 17.75 2.69 -6.92
N GLN A 380 18.16 3.13 -8.11
CA GLN A 380 17.27 3.16 -9.27
C GLN A 380 17.48 1.89 -10.09
N ILE A 381 16.44 1.07 -10.19
CA ILE A 381 16.43 -0.07 -11.10
C ILE A 381 15.39 0.19 -12.19
N ILE A 382 15.83 0.09 -13.44
CA ILE A 382 14.96 0.13 -14.61
C ILE A 382 15.13 -1.15 -15.42
N TYR A 383 14.04 -1.62 -16.00
CA TYR A 383 13.98 -2.70 -16.95
C TYR A 383 13.87 -2.12 -18.34
N GLN A 384 14.73 -2.57 -19.26
CA GLN A 384 14.68 -2.16 -20.65
C GLN A 384 14.46 -3.38 -21.54
N GLY A 385 13.47 -3.33 -22.42
CA GLY A 385 13.21 -4.42 -23.37
C GLY A 385 12.10 -4.08 -24.35
N GLN A 386 11.53 -5.10 -24.98
CA GLN A 386 10.48 -4.92 -25.98
C GLN A 386 9.19 -5.63 -25.58
N TYR A 387 8.06 -5.03 -25.97
CA TYR A 387 6.74 -5.64 -25.92
C TYR A 387 6.24 -5.98 -27.33
N GLN A 388 5.60 -7.14 -27.46
CA GLN A 388 4.80 -7.51 -28.63
C GLN A 388 3.48 -6.74 -28.70
N ASN A 389 2.82 -6.78 -29.85
CA ASN A 389 1.52 -6.13 -30.09
C ASN A 389 0.38 -6.62 -29.18
N ASN A 390 0.55 -7.74 -28.48
CA ASN A 390 -0.42 -8.27 -27.51
C ASN A 390 -0.11 -7.83 -26.05
N GLY A 391 0.92 -7.01 -25.83
CA GLY A 391 1.33 -6.54 -24.50
C GLY A 391 2.22 -7.50 -23.73
N GLN A 392 2.69 -8.58 -24.36
CA GLN A 392 3.64 -9.51 -23.75
C GLN A 392 5.07 -9.02 -23.94
N LYS A 393 5.90 -9.19 -22.91
CA LYS A 393 7.35 -8.96 -23.00
C LYS A 393 7.95 -9.96 -23.98
N PHE A 394 8.90 -9.55 -24.81
CA PHE A 394 9.53 -10.41 -25.80
C PHE A 394 11.00 -10.10 -25.98
N GLY A 395 11.77 -11.13 -26.31
CA GLY A 395 13.19 -11.01 -26.58
C GLY A 395 13.98 -10.62 -25.33
N ARG A 396 15.10 -9.94 -25.55
CA ARG A 396 16.03 -9.56 -24.49
C ARG A 396 15.46 -8.42 -23.63
N TRP A 397 15.56 -8.60 -22.31
CA TRP A 397 15.24 -7.62 -21.30
C TRP A 397 16.44 -7.43 -20.38
N ASP A 398 16.95 -6.22 -20.33
CA ASP A 398 18.09 -5.82 -19.51
C ASP A 398 17.60 -5.21 -18.19
N ILE A 399 18.33 -5.48 -17.10
CA ILE A 399 18.13 -4.85 -15.79
C ILE A 399 19.29 -3.89 -15.57
N LEU A 400 18.94 -2.62 -15.50
CA LEU A 400 19.87 -1.51 -15.40
C LEU A 400 19.77 -0.89 -14.01
N TYR A 401 20.90 -0.65 -13.36
CA TYR A 401 21.00 -0.06 -12.03
C TYR A 401 21.77 1.26 -12.07
N ASN A 402 21.23 2.30 -11.47
CA ASN A 402 21.96 3.54 -11.22
C ASN A 402 22.31 3.64 -9.74
N GLU A 403 23.61 3.61 -9.45
CA GLU A 403 24.14 3.90 -8.13
C GLU A 403 24.03 5.41 -7.85
N GLU A 404 23.85 5.77 -6.58
CA GLU A 404 23.72 7.18 -6.17
C GLU A 404 24.90 8.01 -6.72
N ASN A 405 24.59 9.15 -7.36
CA ASN A 405 25.55 10.05 -8.02
C ASN A 405 26.23 9.53 -9.30
N SER A 406 25.83 8.37 -9.83
CA SER A 406 26.27 7.95 -11.16
C SER A 406 25.45 8.63 -12.25
N GLU A 407 26.14 9.15 -13.27
CA GLU A 407 25.51 9.69 -14.48
C GLU A 407 25.00 8.59 -15.41
N LYS A 408 25.36 7.33 -15.17
CA LYS A 408 25.11 6.21 -16.08
C LYS A 408 24.55 4.99 -15.36
N PHE A 409 23.54 4.40 -15.96
CA PHE A 409 23.04 3.08 -15.57
C PHE A 409 24.04 1.98 -15.94
N GLN A 410 24.22 1.03 -15.04
CA GLN A 410 25.04 -0.16 -15.22
C GLN A 410 24.15 -1.39 -15.47
N LEU A 411 24.55 -2.26 -16.39
CA LEU A 411 23.86 -3.54 -16.62
C LEU A 411 24.19 -4.52 -15.49
N ILE A 412 23.20 -4.84 -14.66
CA ILE A 412 23.37 -5.76 -13.53
C ILE A 412 22.68 -7.11 -13.74
N GLY A 413 21.73 -7.19 -14.66
CA GLY A 413 21.01 -8.42 -14.92
C GLY A 413 20.18 -8.38 -16.20
N GLY A 414 19.28 -9.34 -16.34
CA GLY A 414 18.45 -9.50 -17.52
C GLY A 414 18.28 -10.94 -17.95
N GLY A 415 17.58 -11.13 -19.05
CA GLY A 415 17.37 -12.42 -19.70
C GLY A 415 16.44 -12.29 -20.91
N CYS A 416 15.90 -13.39 -21.38
CA CYS A 416 15.03 -13.42 -22.57
C CYS A 416 13.62 -13.91 -22.27
N TYR A 417 12.63 -13.28 -22.90
CA TYR A 417 11.26 -13.79 -22.99
C TYR A 417 11.04 -14.47 -24.33
N ASP A 418 10.33 -15.59 -24.31
CA ASP A 418 9.92 -16.33 -25.50
C ASP A 418 8.73 -15.65 -26.23
N GLU A 419 8.25 -16.28 -27.30
CA GLU A 419 7.14 -15.79 -28.12
C GLU A 419 5.80 -15.72 -27.38
N ASN A 420 5.65 -16.41 -26.25
CA ASN A 420 4.45 -16.42 -25.42
C ASN A 420 4.57 -15.46 -24.21
N GLY A 421 5.65 -14.67 -24.15
CA GLY A 421 5.94 -13.79 -23.03
C GLY A 421 6.39 -14.49 -21.76
N LEU A 422 6.87 -15.72 -21.86
CA LEU A 422 7.40 -16.46 -20.72
C LEU A 422 8.92 -16.31 -20.66
N LYS A 423 9.46 -16.16 -19.44
CA LYS A 423 10.92 -16.16 -19.24
C LYS A 423 11.52 -17.47 -19.75
N SER A 424 12.65 -17.37 -20.42
CA SER A 424 13.37 -18.50 -21.01
C SER A 424 14.88 -18.28 -21.00
N GLY A 425 15.64 -19.37 -20.93
CA GLY A 425 17.10 -19.35 -20.95
C GLY A 425 17.72 -18.78 -19.68
N GLU A 426 18.92 -18.21 -19.80
CA GLU A 426 19.66 -17.68 -18.66
C GLU A 426 19.03 -16.37 -18.17
N TRP A 427 18.95 -16.22 -16.86
CA TRP A 427 18.45 -15.02 -16.21
C TRP A 427 19.34 -14.62 -15.05
N ALA A 428 19.51 -13.30 -14.90
CA ALA A 428 20.02 -12.65 -13.71
C ALA A 428 18.94 -11.67 -13.21
N GLU A 429 18.40 -11.94 -12.03
CA GLU A 429 17.29 -11.20 -11.43
C GLU A 429 17.74 -10.47 -10.17
N VAL A 430 17.21 -9.27 -9.93
CA VAL A 430 17.39 -8.59 -8.64
C VAL A 430 16.52 -9.26 -7.58
N ASP A 431 17.05 -9.41 -6.37
CA ASP A 431 16.26 -9.87 -5.24
C ASP A 431 15.13 -8.88 -4.91
N SER A 432 14.03 -9.33 -4.32
CA SER A 432 12.94 -8.45 -3.91
C SER A 432 13.37 -7.41 -2.86
N LYS A 433 14.44 -7.69 -2.12
CA LYS A 433 15.03 -6.78 -1.13
C LYS A 433 16.18 -5.97 -1.70
N PHE A 434 16.32 -5.93 -3.03
CA PHE A 434 17.41 -5.21 -3.65
C PHE A 434 17.39 -3.74 -3.22
N SER A 435 18.47 -3.31 -2.58
CA SER A 435 18.64 -1.96 -2.05
C SER A 435 20.11 -1.57 -2.10
N TYR A 436 20.43 -0.35 -1.69
CA TYR A 436 21.82 0.09 -1.55
C TYR A 436 22.63 -0.82 -0.61
N SER A 437 22.02 -1.30 0.47
CA SER A 437 22.67 -2.18 1.45
C SER A 437 22.53 -3.68 1.13
N CYS A 438 21.72 -4.05 0.13
CA CYS A 438 21.46 -5.43 -0.24
C CYS A 438 21.42 -5.57 -1.76
N GLN A 439 22.58 -5.70 -2.40
CA GLN A 439 22.69 -5.82 -3.86
C GLN A 439 22.75 -7.29 -4.30
N VAL A 440 21.72 -8.07 -3.93
CA VAL A 440 21.66 -9.49 -4.26
C VAL A 440 21.08 -9.72 -5.65
N ILE A 441 21.79 -10.52 -6.45
CA ILE A 441 21.36 -10.96 -7.78
C ILE A 441 21.21 -12.47 -7.80
N GLN A 442 20.05 -12.97 -8.23
CA GLN A 442 19.79 -14.38 -8.41
C GLN A 442 20.09 -14.77 -9.86
N LYS A 443 20.94 -15.77 -10.09
CA LYS A 443 21.29 -16.23 -11.44
C LYS A 443 20.90 -17.69 -11.64
N GLY A 444 20.29 -18.02 -12.77
CA GLY A 444 19.92 -19.39 -13.12
C GLY A 444 19.20 -19.50 -14.46
N GLN A 445 18.52 -20.62 -14.69
CA GLN A 445 17.81 -20.90 -15.94
C GLN A 445 16.29 -20.84 -15.76
N TYR A 446 15.62 -20.37 -16.80
CA TYR A 446 14.18 -20.45 -16.97
C TYR A 446 13.80 -21.39 -18.11
N LEU A 447 12.75 -22.18 -17.90
CA LEU A 447 12.10 -22.97 -18.95
C LEU A 447 10.59 -22.73 -18.89
N LYS A 448 10.02 -22.14 -19.94
CA LYS A 448 8.58 -21.82 -20.06
C LYS A 448 8.05 -21.06 -18.84
N GLY A 449 8.80 -20.05 -18.40
CA GLY A 449 8.43 -19.19 -17.27
C GLY A 449 8.67 -19.78 -15.88
N ARG A 450 9.23 -20.99 -15.77
CA ARG A 450 9.58 -21.62 -14.49
C ARG A 450 11.08 -21.62 -14.26
N LYS A 451 11.52 -21.33 -13.04
CA LYS A 451 12.92 -21.51 -12.63
C LYS A 451 13.25 -23.00 -12.67
N VAL A 452 14.33 -23.39 -13.33
CA VAL A 452 14.77 -24.79 -13.40
C VAL A 452 16.24 -24.88 -13.02
N GLU A 453 16.68 -26.10 -12.71
CA GLU A 453 18.07 -26.41 -12.38
C GLU A 453 18.62 -25.56 -11.22
N ARG A 454 19.91 -25.24 -11.25
CA ARG A 454 20.59 -24.53 -10.17
C ARG A 454 20.40 -23.03 -10.31
N TRP A 455 20.00 -22.43 -9.19
CA TRP A 455 19.97 -20.99 -9.00
C TRP A 455 20.93 -20.59 -7.90
N ASN A 456 21.74 -19.56 -8.15
CA ASN A 456 22.73 -19.04 -7.21
C ASN A 456 22.37 -17.62 -6.78
N TYR A 457 22.55 -17.31 -5.50
CA TYR A 457 22.49 -15.95 -4.97
C TYR A 457 23.89 -15.33 -5.02
N HIS A 458 24.03 -14.21 -5.70
CA HIS A 458 25.26 -13.44 -5.81
C HIS A 458 25.16 -12.15 -4.99
N PHE A 459 26.16 -11.88 -4.16
CA PHE A 459 26.34 -10.62 -3.45
C PHE A 459 27.76 -10.13 -3.67
N TRP A 460 27.93 -8.97 -4.31
CA TRP A 460 29.22 -8.46 -4.80
C TRP A 460 30.04 -9.55 -5.53
N GLU A 461 29.43 -10.15 -6.54
CA GLU A 461 29.99 -11.23 -7.38
C GLU A 461 30.19 -12.59 -6.70
N LYS A 462 30.22 -12.67 -5.36
CA LYS A 462 30.37 -13.92 -4.61
C LYS A 462 29.05 -14.70 -4.54
N ILE A 463 29.14 -16.01 -4.74
CA ILE A 463 27.99 -16.91 -4.50
C ILE A 463 27.82 -17.08 -2.99
N ILE A 464 26.71 -16.61 -2.46
CA ILE A 464 26.38 -16.64 -1.03
C ILE A 464 25.28 -17.66 -0.67
N GLY A 465 24.61 -18.22 -1.68
CA GLY A 465 23.57 -19.21 -1.47
C GLY A 465 22.92 -19.69 -2.77
N GLY A 466 21.76 -20.32 -2.64
CA GLY A 466 21.03 -20.91 -3.76
C GLY A 466 20.69 -22.39 -3.57
N GLY A 467 20.23 -23.03 -4.64
CA GLY A 467 19.82 -24.43 -4.63
C GLY A 467 19.25 -24.88 -5.97
N LEU A 468 18.59 -26.04 -5.99
CA LEU A 468 18.00 -26.63 -7.18
C LEU A 468 16.48 -26.42 -7.22
N TYR A 469 15.96 -26.10 -8.40
CA TYR A 469 14.54 -26.19 -8.72
C TYR A 469 14.26 -27.49 -9.49
N ASN A 470 13.12 -28.12 -9.22
CA ASN A 470 12.61 -29.25 -10.01
C ASN A 470 11.95 -28.76 -11.33
N GLU A 471 11.49 -29.69 -12.16
CA GLU A 471 10.83 -29.40 -13.45
C GLU A 471 9.52 -28.61 -13.32
N ASP A 472 8.89 -28.68 -12.14
CA ASP A 472 7.70 -27.90 -11.80
C ASP A 472 8.00 -26.48 -11.31
N GLY A 473 9.28 -26.10 -11.22
CA GLY A 473 9.70 -24.79 -10.75
C GLY A 473 9.63 -24.62 -9.23
N GLN A 474 9.64 -25.73 -8.49
CA GLN A 474 9.62 -25.73 -7.03
C GLN A 474 11.02 -26.02 -6.48
N LYS A 475 11.38 -25.35 -5.37
CA LYS A 475 12.63 -25.62 -4.66
C LYS A 475 12.71 -27.10 -4.27
N ASN A 476 13.85 -27.73 -4.52
CA ASN A 476 14.07 -29.13 -4.22
C ASN A 476 15.53 -29.39 -3.80
N GLY A 477 15.76 -30.35 -2.92
CA GLY A 477 17.09 -30.70 -2.43
C GLY A 477 17.66 -29.69 -1.43
N GLN A 478 18.99 -29.61 -1.35
CA GLN A 478 19.67 -28.69 -0.43
C GLN A 478 19.57 -27.24 -0.91
N TRP A 479 19.31 -26.34 0.03
CA TRP A 479 19.19 -24.91 -0.20
C TRP A 479 19.92 -24.10 0.86
N ILE A 480 20.44 -22.96 0.43
CA ILE A 480 20.94 -21.88 1.27
C ILE A 480 20.10 -20.65 0.96
N ASP A 481 19.10 -20.37 1.80
CA ASP A 481 18.21 -19.23 1.67
C ASP A 481 18.79 -18.00 2.36
N LEU A 482 18.48 -16.82 1.84
CA LEU A 482 18.86 -15.56 2.50
C LEU A 482 17.92 -15.28 3.67
N ASP A 483 18.47 -14.79 4.78
CA ASP A 483 17.67 -14.32 5.90
C ASP A 483 16.70 -13.20 5.48
N GLU A 484 15.59 -13.07 6.21
CA GLU A 484 14.63 -12.00 5.95
C GLU A 484 15.29 -10.61 6.03
N ASN A 485 16.30 -10.45 6.89
CA ASN A 485 17.05 -9.20 7.11
C ASN A 485 18.45 -9.22 6.46
N PHE A 486 18.65 -10.03 5.41
CA PHE A 486 19.94 -10.10 4.73
C PHE A 486 20.36 -8.73 4.19
N SER A 487 21.55 -8.27 4.58
CA SER A 487 22.15 -6.99 4.16
C SER A 487 23.67 -7.06 4.28
N TYR A 488 24.37 -5.99 3.89
CA TYR A 488 25.83 -5.89 4.04
C TYR A 488 26.28 -6.08 5.51
N ILE A 489 25.48 -5.61 6.48
CA ILE A 489 25.76 -5.69 7.92
C ILE A 489 25.38 -7.07 8.47
N ARG A 490 24.27 -7.63 7.99
CA ARG A 490 23.72 -8.90 8.46
C ARG A 490 23.69 -9.93 7.34
N GLN A 491 24.79 -10.67 7.20
CA GLN A 491 24.93 -11.70 6.15
C GLN A 491 24.54 -13.08 6.66
N LEU A 492 23.30 -13.20 7.18
CA LEU A 492 22.76 -14.47 7.67
C LEU A 492 22.06 -15.26 6.56
N VAL A 493 22.27 -16.57 6.56
CA VAL A 493 21.62 -17.49 5.64
C VAL A 493 21.05 -18.69 6.38
N TRP A 494 20.06 -19.34 5.78
CA TRP A 494 19.40 -20.53 6.30
C TRP A 494 19.71 -21.74 5.42
N VAL A 495 20.37 -22.73 6.00
CA VAL A 495 20.73 -23.97 5.29
C VAL A 495 19.72 -25.06 5.64
N GLY A 496 19.11 -25.65 4.64
CA GLY A 496 18.11 -26.71 4.84
C GLY A 496 17.81 -27.51 3.58
N VAL A 497 16.77 -28.32 3.66
CA VAL A 497 16.33 -29.18 2.55
C VAL A 497 14.90 -28.82 2.18
N TYR A 498 14.64 -28.73 0.89
CA TYR A 498 13.31 -28.62 0.31
C TYR A 498 12.90 -29.92 -0.38
N ASN A 499 11.60 -30.22 -0.35
CA ASN A 499 10.98 -31.25 -1.17
C ASN A 499 9.71 -30.67 -1.81
N ASN A 500 9.71 -30.53 -3.14
CA ASN A 500 8.58 -29.97 -3.90
C ASN A 500 8.07 -28.63 -3.34
N GLY A 501 9.00 -27.73 -3.02
CA GLY A 501 8.71 -26.38 -2.51
C GLY A 501 8.47 -26.30 -1.00
N PHE A 502 8.34 -27.43 -0.30
CA PHE A 502 8.15 -27.46 1.14
C PHE A 502 9.48 -27.62 1.87
N ARG A 503 9.68 -26.86 2.95
CA ARG A 503 10.80 -27.03 3.88
C ARG A 503 10.67 -28.38 4.59
N ILE A 504 11.75 -29.15 4.64
CA ILE A 504 11.82 -30.45 5.31
C ILE A 504 12.89 -30.39 6.40
N GLY A 505 12.48 -30.74 7.63
CA GLY A 505 13.38 -30.74 8.79
C GLY A 505 13.64 -29.34 9.36
N GLN A 506 14.70 -29.23 10.17
CA GLN A 506 15.13 -27.96 10.74
C GLN A 506 16.09 -27.25 9.79
N PHE A 507 15.89 -25.94 9.61
CA PHE A 507 16.84 -25.09 8.91
C PHE A 507 17.86 -24.55 9.90
N LYS A 508 19.14 -24.62 9.54
CA LYS A 508 20.25 -24.13 10.36
C LYS A 508 20.62 -22.72 9.93
N GLU A 509 20.62 -21.79 10.88
CA GLU A 509 21.16 -20.44 10.67
C GLU A 509 22.70 -20.49 10.57
N CYS A 510 23.25 -19.80 9.58
CA CYS A 510 24.68 -19.65 9.36
C CYS A 510 25.00 -18.17 9.09
N ASN A 511 26.07 -17.66 9.70
CA ASN A 511 26.64 -16.35 9.36
C ASN A 511 27.73 -16.53 8.30
N LEU A 512 27.70 -15.72 7.23
CA LEU A 512 28.68 -15.76 6.15
C LEU A 512 30.00 -15.01 6.46
N GLN A 513 30.03 -14.21 7.54
CA GLN A 513 31.21 -13.44 7.96
C GLN A 513 32.32 -14.29 8.59
#